data_AF-A0A8D8BPQ7-F1
#
_entry.id   AF-A0A8D8BPQ7-F1
#
_cell.length_a   1.000
_cell.length_b   1.000
_cell.length_c   1.000
_cell.angle_alpha   90.00
_cell.angle_beta   90.00
_cell.angle_gamma   90.00
#
_symmetry.space_group_name_H-M   'P 1'
#
loop_
_entity.id
_entity.type
_entity.pdbx_description
1 polymer ?
#
loop_
_entity_poly.entity_id
_entity_poly.type
_entity_poly.pdbx_seq_one_letter_code
_entity_poly.pdbx_strand_id
1 'polypeptide(L)'
;MFWGLILKTNKKYSQTVQKAFHLSQAALDLSKSNGGDVQVMLTSEENTYLLCTLGKDRPQVALDLNFEEGDQISLATKGDGMVHLTGYLVPSEEDMFGGLGDEEEDEEEDAEVEEEVAAPAKNGKAAKQVGRGDDFKGR
;
A
#
# COMPACT_ATOMS: atom_id res chain seq x y z
N MET A 1 -0.01 0.08 8.01
CA MET A 1 1.08 -0.65 7.30
C MET A 1 2.41 -0.42 8.03
N PHE A 2 3.53 -1.11 7.73
CA PHE A 2 4.82 -0.82 8.40
C PHE A 2 5.42 0.54 7.97
N TRP A 3 6.11 1.22 8.89
CA TRP A 3 6.91 2.42 8.63
C TRP A 3 8.30 2.30 9.29
N GLY A 4 9.35 2.82 8.66
CA GLY A 4 10.67 2.90 9.28
C GLY A 4 11.65 3.83 8.57
N LEU A 5 12.58 4.40 9.34
CA LEU A 5 13.61 5.34 8.88
C LEU A 5 14.96 5.04 9.56
N ILE A 6 16.05 5.07 8.80
CA ILE A 6 17.42 4.88 9.32
C ILE A 6 18.15 6.23 9.34
N LEU A 7 18.29 6.79 10.54
CA LEU A 7 19.10 7.97 10.81
C LEU A 7 20.59 7.59 10.88
N LYS A 8 21.41 8.28 10.10
CA LYS A 8 22.87 8.14 10.06
C LYS A 8 23.52 9.29 10.85
N THR A 9 24.62 9.01 11.53
CA THR A 9 25.47 10.01 12.23
C THR A 9 25.58 11.31 11.43
N ASN A 10 25.35 12.44 12.10
CA ASN A 10 25.46 13.80 11.56
C ASN A 10 24.61 14.08 10.30
N LYS A 11 23.52 13.33 10.05
CA LYS A 11 22.55 13.66 9.00
C LYS A 11 21.20 14.12 9.56
N LYS A 12 20.65 15.18 8.95
CA LYS A 12 19.31 15.71 9.19
C LYS A 12 18.40 15.30 8.03
N TYR A 13 17.24 14.76 8.35
CA TYR A 13 16.27 14.17 7.41
C TYR A 13 14.99 14.99 7.48
N SER A 14 14.91 16.06 6.68
CA SER A 14 13.68 16.86 6.54
C SER A 14 12.74 16.26 5.49
N GLN A 15 11.45 16.22 5.80
CA GLN A 15 10.40 15.80 4.87
C GLN A 15 9.07 16.49 5.20
N THR A 16 8.24 16.69 4.18
CA THR A 16 6.79 16.79 4.38
C THR A 16 6.23 15.38 4.52
N VAL A 17 5.38 15.13 5.50
CA VAL A 17 4.74 13.82 5.71
C VAL A 17 3.69 13.57 4.63
N GLN A 18 3.84 12.47 3.88
CA GLN A 18 2.99 12.11 2.72
C GLN A 18 1.88 11.09 3.02
N LYS A 19 1.93 10.45 4.18
CA LYS A 19 0.88 9.61 4.77
C LYS A 19 1.06 9.64 6.27
N ALA A 20 -0.03 9.78 7.02
CA ALA A 20 0.00 9.81 8.48
C ALA A 20 0.68 8.55 9.05
N PHE A 21 1.51 8.70 10.08
CA PHE A 21 2.22 7.59 10.70
C PHE A 21 2.48 7.78 12.18
N HIS A 22 2.47 6.67 12.90
CA HIS A 22 2.79 6.59 14.31
C HIS A 22 4.21 6.03 14.50
N LEU A 23 5.07 6.79 15.18
CA LEU A 23 6.45 6.43 15.54
C LEU A 23 6.47 5.77 16.93
N SER A 24 6.60 4.45 16.95
CA SER A 24 6.50 3.63 18.17
C SER A 24 7.82 3.27 18.86
N GLN A 25 8.96 3.35 18.17
CA GLN A 25 10.24 2.81 18.68
C GLN A 25 11.44 3.51 18.04
N ALA A 26 12.47 3.78 18.84
CA ALA A 26 13.81 4.14 18.40
C ALA A 26 14.84 3.13 18.94
N ALA A 27 15.75 2.65 18.08
CA ALA A 27 16.78 1.67 18.44
C ALA A 27 18.15 2.02 17.81
N LEU A 28 19.19 1.96 18.64
CA LEU A 28 20.59 2.21 18.27
C LEU A 28 21.24 0.92 17.77
N ASP A 29 21.82 0.96 16.57
CA ASP A 29 22.66 -0.11 16.07
C ASP A 29 24.01 -0.10 16.81
N LEU A 30 24.08 -0.92 17.86
CA LEU A 30 25.29 -1.07 18.68
C LEU A 30 26.51 -1.53 17.86
N SER A 31 26.32 -2.23 16.73
CA SER A 31 27.42 -2.66 15.85
C SER A 31 28.05 -1.51 15.05
N LYS A 32 27.36 -0.35 14.99
CA LYS A 32 27.81 0.88 14.33
C LYS A 32 27.79 2.08 15.29
N SER A 33 27.88 1.84 16.60
CA SER A 33 28.01 2.87 17.62
C SER A 33 29.43 2.85 18.21
N ASN A 34 30.02 4.03 18.44
CA ASN A 34 31.35 4.14 19.07
C ASN A 34 31.28 4.12 20.61
N GLY A 35 30.25 3.48 21.18
CA GLY A 35 30.05 3.29 22.62
C GLY A 35 29.59 4.51 23.42
N GLY A 36 29.56 5.70 22.80
CA GLY A 36 28.96 6.91 23.38
C GLY A 36 27.45 7.00 23.13
N ASP A 37 26.78 7.84 23.90
CA ASP A 37 25.34 8.09 23.77
C ASP A 37 24.98 8.82 22.47
N VAL A 38 23.81 8.47 21.93
CA VAL A 38 23.22 9.05 20.72
C VAL A 38 21.83 9.60 21.05
N GLN A 39 21.64 10.90 20.83
CA GLN A 39 20.37 11.59 21.03
C GLN A 39 19.57 11.66 19.74
N VAL A 40 18.28 11.30 19.80
CA VAL A 40 17.33 11.49 18.69
C VAL A 40 16.65 12.84 18.84
N MET A 41 16.76 13.68 17.82
CA MET A 41 16.21 15.03 17.77
C MET A 41 15.09 15.11 16.71
N LEU A 42 14.01 15.80 17.04
CA LEU A 42 12.93 16.18 16.11
C LEU A 42 12.89 17.72 16.04
N THR A 43 13.07 18.29 14.85
CA THR A 43 12.57 19.64 14.56
C THR A 43 11.15 19.51 14.03
N SER A 44 10.20 20.26 14.60
CA SER A 44 8.87 20.50 14.02
C SER A 44 8.58 22.00 14.17
N GLU A 45 8.00 22.61 13.14
CA GLU A 45 7.88 24.06 13.02
C GLU A 45 9.26 24.74 13.24
N GLU A 46 9.34 25.74 14.12
CA GLU A 46 10.57 26.42 14.52
C GLU A 46 11.32 25.70 15.67
N ASN A 47 10.69 24.75 16.36
CA ASN A 47 11.18 24.18 17.61
C ASN A 47 11.93 22.86 17.40
N THR A 48 12.91 22.57 18.27
CA THR A 48 13.67 21.31 18.22
C THR A 48 13.69 20.60 19.57
N TYR A 49 13.11 19.40 19.59
CA TYR A 49 12.86 18.57 20.75
C TYR A 49 13.81 17.37 20.81
N LEU A 50 14.24 17.01 22.02
CA LEU A 50 14.96 15.77 22.30
C LEU A 50 13.93 14.65 22.56
N LEU A 51 13.84 13.65 21.68
CA LEU A 51 12.88 12.55 21.83
C LEU A 51 13.41 11.49 22.81
N CYS A 52 14.66 11.07 22.64
CA CYS A 52 15.30 10.10 23.52
C CYS A 52 16.83 10.22 23.47
N THR A 53 17.48 9.66 24.49
CA THR A 53 18.92 9.34 24.48
C THR A 53 19.05 7.82 24.49
N LEU A 54 19.82 7.28 23.54
CA LEU A 54 20.11 5.87 23.36
C LEU A 54 21.60 5.63 23.64
N GLY A 55 21.94 4.50 24.24
CA GLY A 55 23.32 4.16 24.59
C GLY A 55 23.47 2.68 24.85
N LYS A 56 24.65 2.22 25.28
CA LYS A 56 24.90 0.79 25.51
C LYS A 56 23.94 0.16 26.55
N ASP A 57 23.64 0.90 27.61
CA ASP A 57 22.77 0.44 28.70
C ASP A 57 21.27 0.63 28.40
N ARG A 58 20.94 1.41 27.36
CA ARG A 58 19.58 1.63 26.86
C ARG A 58 19.61 1.75 25.33
N PRO A 59 19.77 0.63 24.61
CA PRO A 59 19.93 0.66 23.15
C PRO A 59 18.62 0.92 22.42
N GLN A 60 17.46 0.83 23.10
CA GLN A 60 16.17 1.12 22.51
C GLN A 60 15.23 1.82 23.49
N VAL A 61 14.32 2.63 22.96
CA VAL A 61 13.29 3.39 23.69
C VAL A 61 11.98 3.33 22.89
N ALA A 62 10.90 2.98 23.58
CA ALA A 62 9.55 3.11 23.05
C ALA A 62 9.13 4.59 22.98
N LEU A 63 8.42 4.94 21.91
CA LEU A 63 7.92 6.27 21.63
C LEU A 63 6.39 6.19 21.41
N ASP A 64 5.73 7.32 21.60
CA ASP A 64 4.28 7.46 21.40
C ASP A 64 4.06 8.82 20.72
N LEU A 65 4.22 8.84 19.39
CA LEU A 65 4.24 10.06 18.58
C LEU A 65 3.48 9.82 17.28
N ASN A 66 2.46 10.62 17.03
CA ASN A 66 1.73 10.64 15.76
C ASN A 66 2.23 11.80 14.90
N PHE A 67 2.27 11.59 13.58
CA PHE A 67 2.54 12.60 12.57
C PHE A 67 1.43 12.55 11.51
N GLU A 68 0.90 13.72 11.16
CA GLU A 68 -0.24 13.87 10.25
C GLU A 68 0.23 14.21 8.83
N GLU A 69 -0.65 14.06 7.83
CA GLU A 69 -0.29 14.37 6.45
C GLU A 69 -0.14 15.90 6.26
N GLY A 70 0.94 16.31 5.60
CA GLY A 70 1.32 17.73 5.46
C GLY A 70 2.31 18.24 6.51
N ASP A 71 2.54 17.51 7.61
CA ASP A 71 3.50 17.89 8.66
C ASP A 71 4.90 18.15 8.09
N GLN A 72 5.53 19.27 8.45
CA GLN A 72 6.91 19.60 8.08
C GLN A 72 7.88 19.25 9.21
N ILE A 73 8.38 18.02 9.19
CA ILE A 73 9.26 17.48 10.22
C ILE A 73 10.70 17.35 9.76
N SER A 74 11.61 17.30 10.73
CA SER A 74 13.00 16.91 10.46
C SER A 74 13.62 16.12 11.59
N LEU A 75 14.08 14.91 11.28
CA LEU A 75 14.68 13.98 12.24
C LEU A 75 16.21 13.94 12.09
N ALA A 76 16.93 13.92 13.20
CA ALA A 76 18.39 13.90 13.22
C ALA A 76 18.94 13.20 14.47
N THR A 77 20.19 12.74 14.41
CA THR A 77 20.94 12.25 15.58
C THR A 77 22.05 13.21 15.98
N LYS A 78 22.28 13.38 17.29
CA LYS A 78 23.53 13.93 17.85
C LYS A 78 24.29 12.80 18.56
N GLY A 79 25.62 12.83 18.51
CA GLY A 79 26.44 11.66 18.90
C GLY A 79 26.69 10.73 17.71
N ASP A 80 27.46 9.67 17.92
CA ASP A 80 27.95 8.81 16.84
C ASP A 80 27.40 7.38 16.91
N GLY A 81 26.37 7.15 16.10
CA GLY A 81 25.76 5.85 15.88
C GLY A 81 24.59 5.93 14.89
N MET A 82 24.23 4.76 14.34
CA MET A 82 23.09 4.62 13.44
C MET A 82 21.83 4.30 14.23
N VAL A 83 20.76 5.08 14.06
CA VAL A 83 19.49 4.87 14.78
C VAL A 83 18.39 4.47 13.80
N HIS A 84 17.72 3.37 14.12
CA HIS A 84 16.55 2.86 13.44
C HIS A 84 15.30 3.36 14.16
N LEU A 85 14.48 4.13 13.46
CA LEU A 85 13.14 4.51 13.90
C LEU A 85 12.13 3.59 13.22
N THR A 86 11.15 3.06 13.96
CA THR A 86 10.13 2.14 13.41
C THR A 86 8.75 2.39 14.00
N GLY A 87 7.73 2.12 13.20
CA GLY A 87 6.35 2.45 13.49
C GLY A 87 5.39 1.87 12.46
N TYR A 88 4.22 2.49 12.32
CA TYR A 88 3.21 2.09 11.34
C TYR A 88 2.52 3.29 10.69
N LEU A 89 2.20 3.17 9.39
CA LEU A 89 1.29 4.07 8.71
C LEU A 89 -0.13 3.89 9.28
N VAL A 90 -0.76 5.02 9.59
CA VAL A 90 -2.18 5.14 9.94
C VAL A 90 -2.97 5.22 8.62
N PRO A 91 -4.00 4.39 8.38
CA PRO A 91 -4.82 4.50 7.17
C PRO A 91 -5.62 5.79 7.16
N SER A 92 -5.75 6.44 6.00
CA SER A 92 -6.75 7.50 5.79
C SER A 92 -8.16 6.90 5.70
N GLU A 93 -9.20 7.74 5.72
CA GLU A 93 -10.57 7.31 5.46
C GLU A 93 -10.70 6.70 4.04
N GLU A 94 -10.00 7.27 3.06
CA GLU A 94 -9.90 6.74 1.69
C GLU A 94 -9.26 5.34 1.66
N ASP A 95 -8.17 5.10 2.41
CA ASP A 95 -7.54 3.79 2.56
C ASP A 95 -8.47 2.75 3.24
N MET A 96 -9.52 3.17 3.95
CA MET A 96 -10.49 2.27 4.61
C MET A 96 -11.73 2.00 3.76
N PHE A 97 -12.29 3.01 3.09
CA PHE A 97 -13.53 2.87 2.32
C PHE A 97 -13.31 2.41 0.87
N GLY A 98 -12.11 2.59 0.31
CA GLY A 98 -11.76 2.21 -1.08
C GLY A 98 -11.70 0.70 -1.38
N GLY A 99 -12.35 -0.14 -0.57
CA GLY A 99 -12.38 -1.60 -0.72
C GLY A 99 -13.75 -2.25 -0.52
N LEU A 100 -14.84 -1.45 -0.53
CA LEU A 100 -16.22 -1.90 -0.28
C LEU A 100 -17.18 -1.40 -1.38
N GLY A 101 -16.83 -1.57 -2.65
CA GLY A 101 -17.61 -1.02 -3.76
C GLY A 101 -17.20 -1.51 -5.15
N ASP A 102 -17.20 -2.82 -5.37
CA ASP A 102 -17.32 -3.45 -6.69
C ASP A 102 -17.78 -4.92 -6.57
N GLU A 103 -18.86 -5.16 -5.81
CA GLU A 103 -19.68 -6.37 -5.94
C GLU A 103 -20.99 -5.92 -6.60
N GLU A 104 -21.02 -5.91 -7.94
CA GLU A 104 -22.26 -5.63 -8.67
C GLU A 104 -23.26 -6.77 -8.43
N GLU A 105 -24.45 -6.42 -7.94
CA GLU A 105 -25.56 -7.38 -7.81
C GLU A 105 -26.11 -7.67 -9.22
N ASP A 106 -25.69 -8.78 -9.82
CA ASP A 106 -26.29 -9.34 -11.04
C ASP A 106 -27.77 -9.70 -10.78
N GLU A 107 -28.68 -8.73 -10.91
CA GLU A 107 -30.13 -8.92 -10.93
C GLU A 107 -30.55 -9.64 -12.22
N GLU A 108 -30.40 -10.97 -12.26
CA GLU A 108 -30.99 -11.80 -13.34
C GLU A 108 -32.53 -11.75 -13.27
N GLU A 109 -33.14 -10.83 -14.04
CA GLU A 109 -34.60 -10.77 -14.25
C GLU A 109 -35.13 -12.04 -14.95
N ASP A 110 -35.57 -13.03 -14.16
CA ASP A 110 -36.16 -14.27 -14.68
C ASP A 110 -37.55 -14.03 -15.29
N ALA A 111 -37.61 -13.94 -16.62
CA ALA A 111 -38.77 -13.51 -17.39
C ALA A 111 -39.70 -14.67 -17.80
N GLU A 112 -40.44 -15.24 -16.86
CA GLU A 112 -41.46 -16.27 -17.12
C GLU A 112 -42.62 -15.76 -18.01
N VAL A 113 -42.81 -16.38 -19.19
CA VAL A 113 -44.05 -16.28 -20.01
C VAL A 113 -44.36 -17.64 -20.65
N GLU A 114 -45.63 -18.04 -20.65
CA GLU A 114 -46.08 -19.44 -20.79
C GLU A 114 -46.36 -19.97 -22.23
N GLU A 115 -46.05 -21.26 -22.40
CA GLU A 115 -46.69 -22.31 -23.25
C GLU A 115 -46.87 -22.22 -24.79
N GLU A 116 -47.22 -23.39 -25.37
CA GLU A 116 -47.23 -23.71 -26.80
C GLU A 116 -48.52 -23.30 -27.56
N VAL A 117 -48.49 -23.35 -28.90
CA VAL A 117 -49.32 -24.32 -29.67
C VAL A 117 -48.88 -24.55 -31.13
N ALA A 118 -48.86 -25.83 -31.51
CA ALA A 118 -49.24 -26.42 -32.81
C ALA A 118 -48.58 -26.00 -34.16
N ALA A 119 -47.99 -27.01 -34.82
CA ALA A 119 -47.78 -27.10 -36.29
C ALA A 119 -48.85 -28.06 -36.90
N PRO A 120 -48.78 -28.59 -38.16
CA PRO A 120 -47.95 -28.26 -39.34
C PRO A 120 -48.70 -28.25 -40.72
N ALA A 121 -48.10 -27.75 -41.83
CA ALA A 121 -48.46 -28.18 -43.21
C ALA A 121 -47.49 -27.84 -44.38
N LYS A 122 -46.64 -28.81 -44.77
CA LYS A 122 -46.40 -29.35 -46.15
C LYS A 122 -46.15 -28.46 -47.41
N ASN A 123 -44.99 -28.75 -48.03
CA ASN A 123 -44.70 -28.93 -49.48
C ASN A 123 -44.56 -27.74 -50.47
N GLY A 124 -43.34 -27.62 -51.03
CA GLY A 124 -43.03 -27.09 -52.38
C GLY A 124 -41.67 -27.65 -52.87
N LYS A 125 -41.52 -27.99 -54.16
CA LYS A 125 -40.31 -28.64 -54.72
C LYS A 125 -39.69 -27.86 -55.90
N ALA A 126 -38.37 -27.69 -55.89
CA ALA A 126 -37.52 -27.33 -57.04
C ALA A 126 -36.14 -28.02 -56.88
N ALA A 127 -35.34 -28.19 -57.95
CA ALA A 127 -34.05 -28.91 -57.86
C ALA A 127 -33.02 -28.58 -58.96
N LYS A 128 -31.78 -28.29 -58.55
CA LYS A 128 -30.48 -28.40 -59.29
C LYS A 128 -29.33 -28.00 -58.32
N GLN A 129 -28.18 -28.69 -58.13
CA GLN A 129 -27.21 -29.38 -59.03
C GLN A 129 -26.46 -28.39 -59.96
N VAL A 130 -25.13 -28.37 -60.16
CA VAL A 130 -23.96 -29.30 -60.05
C VAL A 130 -22.72 -28.46 -59.60
N GLY A 131 -21.58 -28.91 -59.02
CA GLY A 131 -21.07 -30.22 -58.56
C GLY A 131 -19.59 -30.49 -59.01
N ARG A 132 -18.69 -30.97 -58.11
CA ARG A 132 -17.19 -31.01 -58.21
C ARG A 132 -16.54 -29.61 -58.13
N GLY A 133 -15.28 -29.38 -57.75
CA GLY A 133 -14.16 -30.26 -57.32
C GLY A 133 -12.79 -29.56 -57.55
N ASP A 134 -11.63 -29.91 -56.96
CA ASP A 134 -11.23 -30.90 -55.94
C ASP A 134 -9.90 -30.43 -55.23
N ASP A 135 -9.04 -31.33 -54.73
CA ASP A 135 -7.75 -31.16 -53.99
C ASP A 135 -6.74 -30.01 -54.35
N PHE A 136 -6.04 -29.47 -53.33
CA PHE A 136 -4.58 -29.75 -53.15
C PHE A 136 -3.99 -29.44 -51.76
N LYS A 137 -2.82 -30.04 -51.45
CA LYS A 137 -2.06 -29.89 -50.18
C LYS A 137 -1.00 -28.78 -50.24
N GLY A 138 -0.82 -28.10 -49.11
CA GLY A 138 0.08 -26.96 -48.95
C GLY A 138 1.60 -27.24 -48.89
N ARG A 139 2.29 -26.19 -48.45
CA ARG A 139 3.66 -26.15 -47.93
C ARG A 139 3.79 -24.95 -46.98
#